data_AF-J9BG93-F1
#
_entry.id   AF-J9BG93-F1
#
_cell.length_a   1.000
_cell.length_b   1.000
_cell.length_c   1.000
_cell.angle_alpha   90.00
_cell.angle_beta   90.00
_cell.angle_gamma   90.00
#
_symmetry.space_group_name_H-M   'P 1'
#
loop_
_entity.id
_entity.type
_entity.pdbx_description
1 polymer ?
#
loop_
_entity_poly.entity_id
_entity_poly.type
_entity_poly.pdbx_seq_one_letter_code
_entity_poly.pdbx_strand_id
1 'polypeptide(L)'
;MVVMANYRDAISCATLFRLQSHFTLNELVIPCMLQDRFIAVDAFIKNERKMQEELIRHFDNLIGLDERRFSQKKNHDYFYIKVAKKAIEKLVTKLLATYNIPPEEVAPNLSRLRREGALRHMAFMYFVEHRITEEGYFDYVAQALQSDLGLQKYFINYLCSNGWLSDAIRWVVFCDMINCAPRILQPYLCTNAVLEAQADLARHKLLELAFINIHQIFRRRTIIVSDVIYIPINDWYIFIIYQ
;
A
#
# COMPACT_ATOMS: atom_id res chain seq x y z
N MET A 1 -6.91 24.42 32.43
CA MET A 1 -7.52 24.18 31.10
C MET A 1 -7.34 22.72 30.66
N VAL A 2 -6.10 22.20 30.58
CA VAL A 2 -5.83 20.76 30.34
C VAL A 2 -6.44 19.86 31.42
N VAL A 3 -6.31 20.23 32.70
CA VAL A 3 -6.93 19.54 33.85
C VAL A 3 -8.48 19.57 33.81
N MET A 4 -9.08 20.48 33.05
CA MET A 4 -10.54 20.62 32.89
C MET A 4 -11.04 20.08 31.54
N ALA A 5 -10.22 19.32 30.81
CA ALA A 5 -10.51 18.78 29.48
C ALA A 5 -10.88 19.82 28.39
N ASN A 6 -10.58 21.10 28.62
CA ASN A 6 -10.79 22.16 27.63
C ASN A 6 -9.53 22.32 26.76
N TYR A 7 -9.30 21.34 25.89
CA TYR A 7 -8.12 21.25 25.03
C TYR A 7 -8.10 22.29 23.91
N ARG A 8 -9.26 22.71 23.40
CA ARG A 8 -9.37 23.75 22.39
C ARG A 8 -8.81 25.08 22.88
N ASP A 9 -9.27 25.53 24.05
CA ASP A 9 -8.82 26.83 24.53
C ASP A 9 -7.36 26.73 25.01
N ALA A 10 -6.96 25.58 25.56
CA ALA A 10 -5.56 25.33 25.92
C ALA A 10 -4.62 25.39 24.72
N ILE A 11 -5.00 24.78 23.58
CA ILE A 11 -4.17 24.81 22.37
C ILE A 11 -4.15 26.21 21.75
N SER A 12 -5.28 26.94 21.76
CA SER A 12 -5.31 28.34 21.30
C SER A 12 -4.40 29.23 22.14
N CYS A 13 -4.42 29.10 23.47
CA CYS A 13 -3.50 29.82 24.35
C CYS A 13 -2.03 29.42 24.10
N ALA A 14 -1.75 28.12 23.98
CA ALA A 14 -0.39 27.65 23.73
C ALA A 14 0.15 28.16 22.38
N THR A 15 -0.68 28.21 21.33
CA THR A 15 -0.35 28.82 20.04
C THR A 15 -0.08 30.31 20.18
N LEU A 16 -0.95 31.05 20.87
CA LEU A 16 -0.84 32.50 21.05
C LEU A 16 0.46 32.90 21.77
N PHE A 17 0.82 32.16 22.82
CA PHE A 17 2.04 32.40 23.60
C PHE A 17 3.28 31.70 23.05
N ARG A 18 3.17 31.01 21.90
CA ARG A 18 4.27 30.27 21.26
C ARG A 18 4.93 29.23 22.17
N LEU A 19 4.11 28.47 22.89
CA LEU A 19 4.56 27.46 23.86
C LEU A 19 4.64 26.05 23.26
N GLN A 20 4.84 25.92 21.94
CA GLN A 20 4.87 24.62 21.25
C GLN A 20 5.88 23.64 21.85
N SER A 21 7.06 24.14 22.21
CA SER A 21 8.15 23.35 22.80
C SER A 21 7.87 22.84 24.22
N HIS A 22 6.82 23.35 24.88
CA HIS A 22 6.49 23.02 26.27
C HIS A 22 5.42 21.93 26.40
N PHE A 23 4.81 21.50 25.30
CA PHE A 23 3.76 20.47 25.32
C PHE A 23 4.13 19.30 24.42
N THR A 24 3.89 18.10 24.93
CA THR A 24 3.97 16.87 24.13
C THR A 24 2.68 16.62 23.35
N LEU A 25 2.77 15.76 22.35
CA LEU A 25 1.64 15.34 21.52
C LEU A 25 0.48 14.75 22.35
N ASN A 26 0.80 13.92 23.34
CA ASN A 26 -0.22 13.24 24.16
C ASN A 26 -0.92 14.19 25.14
N GLU A 27 -0.26 15.27 25.55
CA GLU A 27 -0.80 16.21 26.53
C GLU A 27 -1.84 17.15 25.94
N LEU A 28 -1.69 17.53 24.67
CA LEU A 28 -2.48 18.60 24.07
C LEU A 28 -2.99 18.27 22.66
N VAL A 29 -2.11 17.79 21.78
CA VAL A 29 -2.39 17.64 20.35
C VAL A 29 -3.36 16.49 20.08
N ILE A 30 -3.07 15.29 20.60
CA ILE A 30 -3.91 14.10 20.37
C ILE A 30 -5.30 14.29 21.00
N PRO A 31 -5.45 14.69 22.27
CA PRO A 31 -6.77 14.95 22.84
C PRO A 31 -7.58 15.99 22.04
N CYS A 32 -6.93 17.04 21.53
CA CYS A 32 -7.59 18.07 20.73
C CYS A 32 -7.99 17.55 19.33
N MET A 33 -7.14 16.74 18.69
CA MET A 33 -7.45 16.08 17.41
C MET A 33 -8.67 15.17 17.52
N LEU A 34 -8.77 14.42 18.62
CA LEU A 34 -9.88 13.50 18.85
C LEU A 34 -11.22 14.20 19.13
N GLN A 35 -11.21 15.50 19.42
CA GLN A 35 -12.40 16.34 19.56
C GLN A 35 -12.81 17.02 18.23
N ASP A 36 -12.33 16.52 17.09
CA ASP A 36 -12.53 17.08 15.74
C ASP A 36 -12.09 18.55 15.61
N ARG A 37 -11.09 18.97 16.39
CA ARG A 37 -10.58 20.36 16.39
C ARG A 37 -9.32 20.51 15.54
N PHE A 38 -9.38 20.02 14.30
CA PHE A 38 -8.25 20.02 13.36
C PHE A 38 -7.64 21.42 13.16
N ILE A 39 -8.48 22.45 12.98
CA ILE A 39 -8.02 23.82 12.68
C ILE A 39 -7.10 24.37 13.80
N ALA A 40 -7.45 24.09 15.06
CA ALA A 40 -6.69 24.59 16.20
C ALA A 40 -5.34 23.86 16.35
N VAL A 41 -5.34 22.54 16.08
CA VAL A 41 -4.13 21.72 16.03
C VAL A 41 -3.22 22.15 14.90
N ASP A 42 -3.77 22.35 13.70
CA ASP A 42 -3.02 22.76 12.53
C ASP A 42 -2.31 24.10 12.77
N ALA A 43 -3.01 25.08 13.35
CA ALA A 43 -2.41 26.36 13.72
C ALA A 43 -1.28 26.23 14.75
N PHE A 44 -1.40 25.29 15.69
CA PHE A 44 -0.39 25.05 16.72
C PHE A 44 0.89 24.42 16.16
N ILE A 45 0.75 23.41 15.29
CA ILE A 45 1.88 22.62 14.78
C ILE A 45 2.40 23.07 13.41
N LYS A 46 1.82 24.11 12.81
CA LYS A 46 2.10 24.55 11.42
C LYS A 46 3.59 24.67 11.06
N ASN A 47 4.42 25.13 12.00
CA ASN A 47 5.85 25.33 11.79
C ASN A 47 6.73 24.28 12.49
N GLU A 48 6.12 23.27 13.12
CA GLU A 48 6.80 22.25 13.91
C GLU A 48 6.83 20.91 13.19
N ARG A 49 7.75 20.76 12.22
CA ARG A 49 7.82 19.57 11.36
C ARG A 49 7.92 18.26 12.16
N LYS A 50 8.73 18.23 13.22
CA LYS A 50 8.86 17.03 14.07
C LYS A 50 7.53 16.62 14.70
N MET A 51 6.75 17.58 15.17
CA MET A 51 5.44 17.33 15.77
C MET A 51 4.41 16.88 14.73
N GLN A 52 4.47 17.40 13.50
CA GLN A 52 3.65 16.93 12.37
C GLN A 52 3.95 15.46 12.04
N GLU A 53 5.22 15.10 11.92
CA GLU A 53 5.63 13.72 11.63
C GLU A 53 5.25 12.75 12.77
N GLU A 54 5.44 13.16 14.02
CA GLU A 54 5.03 12.36 15.18
C GLU A 54 3.50 12.20 15.29
N LEU A 55 2.72 13.22 14.93
CA LEU A 55 1.26 13.12 14.84
C LEU A 55 0.83 12.07 13.81
N ILE A 56 1.44 12.11 12.62
CA ILE A 56 1.19 11.14 11.55
C ILE A 56 1.56 9.73 12.03
N ARG A 57 2.76 9.55 12.59
CA ARG A 57 3.22 8.25 13.14
C ARG A 57 2.28 7.72 14.23
N HIS A 58 1.77 8.60 15.09
CA HIS A 58 0.82 8.20 16.13
C HIS A 58 -0.43 7.55 15.54
N PHE A 59 -1.08 8.21 14.58
CA PHE A 59 -2.29 7.68 13.95
C PHE A 59 -2.01 6.52 12.99
N ASP A 60 -0.87 6.51 12.31
CA ASP A 60 -0.46 5.39 11.45
C ASP A 60 -0.28 4.09 12.25
N ASN A 61 0.27 4.17 13.46
CA ASN A 61 0.40 3.02 14.36
C ASN A 61 -0.95 2.42 14.81
N LEU A 62 -2.05 3.15 14.63
CA LEU A 62 -3.40 2.65 14.89
C LEU A 62 -3.96 1.86 13.71
N ILE A 63 -3.38 1.99 12.51
CA ILE A 63 -3.80 1.29 11.30
C ILE A 63 -3.40 -0.19 11.40
N GLY A 64 -4.37 -1.09 11.20
CA GLY A 64 -4.13 -2.53 11.19
C GLY A 64 -4.05 -3.17 12.58
N LEU A 65 -4.28 -2.42 13.67
CA LEU A 65 -4.46 -3.01 14.99
C LEU A 65 -5.75 -3.84 15.03
N ASP A 66 -5.62 -5.10 15.45
CA ASP A 66 -6.73 -6.01 15.70
C ASP A 66 -7.35 -5.72 17.09
N GLU A 67 -8.67 -5.89 17.21
CA GLU A 67 -9.44 -5.62 18.43
C GLU A 67 -8.87 -6.36 19.65
N ARG A 68 -8.27 -7.53 19.42
CA ARG A 68 -7.65 -8.40 20.44
C ARG A 68 -6.36 -7.84 21.04
N ARG A 69 -5.60 -7.02 20.32
CA ARG A 69 -4.34 -6.42 20.81
C ARG A 69 -4.56 -5.16 21.65
N PHE A 70 -5.78 -4.61 21.64
CA PHE A 70 -6.14 -3.42 22.41
C PHE A 70 -6.58 -3.71 23.84
N SER A 71 -6.99 -4.94 24.15
CA SER A 71 -7.47 -5.33 25.48
C SER A 71 -6.43 -5.17 26.61
N GLN A 72 -5.17 -4.87 26.27
CA GLN A 72 -4.08 -4.64 27.22
C GLN A 72 -3.78 -3.14 27.47
N LYS A 73 -4.29 -2.20 26.66
CA LYS A 73 -4.13 -0.76 26.90
C LYS A 73 -5.40 -0.20 27.56
N LYS A 74 -5.27 0.18 28.83
CA LYS A 74 -6.37 0.73 29.64
C LYS A 74 -6.85 2.09 29.11
N ASN A 75 -8.19 2.21 29.08
CA ASN A 75 -8.99 3.39 29.41
C ASN A 75 -8.78 4.68 28.57
N HIS A 76 -9.18 4.63 27.29
CA HIS A 76 -9.88 5.70 26.53
C HIS A 76 -9.92 5.34 25.03
N ASP A 77 -9.02 4.47 24.59
CA ASP A 77 -8.87 4.02 23.20
C ASP A 77 -10.03 3.13 22.69
N TYR A 78 -10.78 2.49 23.59
CA TYR A 78 -11.79 1.49 23.22
C TYR A 78 -13.00 2.07 22.48
N PHE A 79 -13.37 3.34 22.77
CA PHE A 79 -14.43 4.04 22.03
C PHE A 79 -14.01 4.38 20.59
N TYR A 80 -12.70 4.52 20.33
CA TYR A 80 -12.16 4.94 19.04
C TYR A 80 -12.00 3.79 18.03
N ILE A 81 -11.77 2.56 18.48
CA ILE A 81 -11.51 1.40 17.59
C ILE A 81 -12.73 1.06 16.72
N LYS A 82 -13.94 1.34 17.21
CA LYS A 82 -15.18 1.11 16.44
C LYS A 82 -15.52 2.26 15.49
N VAL A 83 -14.97 3.46 15.70
CA VAL A 83 -15.24 4.69 14.90
C VAL A 83 -14.42 4.69 13.59
N ALA A 84 -14.39 3.53 12.94
CA ALA A 84 -13.93 3.25 11.59
C ALA A 84 -12.41 3.29 11.39
N LYS A 85 -11.81 2.11 11.25
CA LYS A 85 -10.48 1.89 10.62
C LYS A 85 -10.28 2.77 9.36
N LYS A 86 -11.34 2.89 8.55
CA LYS A 86 -11.41 3.80 7.38
C LYS A 86 -11.28 5.28 7.72
N ALA A 87 -11.78 5.75 8.86
CA ALA A 87 -11.62 7.14 9.30
C ALA A 87 -10.18 7.46 9.67
N ILE A 88 -9.47 6.52 10.34
CA ILE A 88 -8.04 6.68 10.65
C ILE A 88 -7.21 6.72 9.36
N GLU A 89 -7.46 5.81 8.41
CA GLU A 89 -6.79 5.82 7.10
C GLU A 89 -6.99 7.15 6.36
N LYS A 90 -8.23 7.67 6.35
CA LYS A 90 -8.56 8.98 5.76
C LYS A 90 -7.86 10.12 6.50
N LEU A 91 -7.79 10.07 7.83
CA LEU A 91 -7.11 11.08 8.64
C LEU A 91 -5.62 11.13 8.32
N VAL A 92 -4.93 9.98 8.34
CA VAL A 92 -3.50 9.90 8.00
C VAL A 92 -3.26 10.40 6.58
N THR A 93 -4.10 10.00 5.62
CA THR A 93 -4.03 10.49 4.23
C THR A 93 -4.18 12.02 4.15
N LYS A 94 -5.13 12.59 4.89
CA LYS A 94 -5.35 14.04 4.96
C LYS A 94 -4.15 14.76 5.58
N LEU A 95 -3.57 14.23 6.65
CA LEU A 95 -2.41 14.81 7.33
C LEU A 95 -1.18 14.85 6.41
N LEU A 96 -0.89 13.74 5.72
CA LEU A 96 0.20 13.66 4.73
C LEU A 96 0.05 14.74 3.63
N ALA A 97 -1.16 14.89 3.10
CA ALA A 97 -1.46 15.89 2.08
C ALA A 97 -1.36 17.33 2.63
N THR A 98 -1.85 17.57 3.85
CA THR A 98 -1.86 18.90 4.47
C THR A 98 -0.44 19.39 4.75
N TYR A 99 0.42 18.51 5.25
CA TYR A 99 1.80 18.86 5.61
C TYR A 99 2.81 18.62 4.48
N ASN A 100 2.35 18.11 3.33
CA ASN A 100 3.21 17.73 2.20
C ASN A 100 4.36 16.81 2.64
N ILE A 101 4.03 15.79 3.43
CA ILE A 101 4.99 14.82 3.98
C ILE A 101 4.88 13.51 3.18
N PRO A 102 6.01 12.99 2.67
CA PRO A 102 6.03 11.71 1.97
C PRO A 102 5.74 10.54 2.93
N PRO A 103 4.89 9.57 2.56
CA PRO A 103 4.43 8.51 3.46
C PRO A 103 5.52 7.48 3.85
N GLU A 104 6.61 7.40 3.10
CA GLU A 104 7.61 6.33 3.18
C GLU A 104 8.23 6.20 4.58
N GLU A 105 8.45 7.31 5.29
CA GLU A 105 9.13 7.33 6.59
C GLU A 105 8.19 7.51 7.78
N VAL A 106 6.99 8.05 7.56
CA VAL A 106 6.07 8.46 8.65
C VAL A 106 4.77 7.67 8.69
N ALA A 107 4.40 7.00 7.58
CA ALA A 107 3.16 6.25 7.47
C ALA A 107 3.37 4.85 6.84
N PRO A 108 4.24 4.00 7.43
CA PRO A 108 4.52 2.67 6.90
C PRO A 108 3.30 1.73 6.93
N ASN A 109 2.40 1.84 7.92
CA ASN A 109 1.24 0.95 8.01
C ASN A 109 0.18 1.29 6.97
N LEU A 110 -0.09 2.58 6.72
CA LEU A 110 -0.93 3.02 5.61
C LEU A 110 -0.37 2.56 4.26
N SER A 111 0.94 2.71 4.08
CA SER A 111 1.62 2.29 2.84
C SER A 111 1.52 0.79 2.62
N ARG A 112 1.72 -0.01 3.67
CA ARG A 112 1.49 -1.46 3.63
C ARG A 112 0.04 -1.79 3.27
N LEU A 113 -0.92 -1.19 3.96
CA LEU A 113 -2.35 -1.45 3.74
C LEU A 113 -2.79 -1.14 2.30
N ARG A 114 -2.26 -0.07 1.70
CA ARG A 114 -2.53 0.28 0.30
C ARG A 114 -1.96 -0.75 -0.67
N ARG A 115 -0.72 -1.21 -0.47
CA ARG A 115 -0.10 -2.26 -1.28
C ARG A 115 -0.87 -3.58 -1.18
N GLU A 116 -1.25 -3.97 0.03
CA GLU A 116 -2.12 -5.13 0.28
C GLU A 116 -3.49 -4.98 -0.41
N GLY A 117 -4.10 -3.80 -0.35
CA GLY A 117 -5.35 -3.48 -1.03
C GLY A 117 -5.25 -3.58 -2.56
N ALA A 118 -4.17 -3.07 -3.14
CA ALA A 118 -3.94 -3.11 -4.58
C ALA A 118 -3.77 -4.55 -5.09
N LEU A 119 -3.03 -5.39 -4.35
CA LEU A 119 -2.92 -6.82 -4.63
C LEU A 119 -4.28 -7.54 -4.57
N ARG A 120 -5.10 -7.26 -3.54
CA ARG A 120 -6.45 -7.82 -3.45
C ARG A 120 -7.33 -7.42 -4.62
N HIS A 121 -7.27 -6.16 -5.02
CA HIS A 121 -8.00 -5.65 -6.18
C HIS A 121 -7.53 -6.36 -7.45
N MET A 122 -6.23 -6.50 -7.68
CA MET A 122 -5.71 -7.21 -8.85
C MET A 122 -6.15 -8.68 -8.90
N ALA A 123 -6.08 -9.39 -7.78
CA ALA A 123 -6.58 -10.77 -7.72
C ALA A 123 -8.09 -10.86 -7.98
N PHE A 124 -8.88 -9.91 -7.46
CA PHE A 124 -10.31 -9.83 -7.74
C PHE A 124 -10.61 -9.59 -9.23
N MET A 125 -9.89 -8.64 -9.85
CA MET A 125 -10.00 -8.34 -11.29
C MET A 125 -9.67 -9.55 -12.16
N TYR A 126 -8.71 -10.38 -11.74
CA TYR A 126 -8.29 -11.58 -12.46
C TYR A 126 -9.25 -12.76 -12.28
N PHE A 127 -9.50 -13.17 -11.02
CA PHE A 127 -10.24 -14.39 -10.71
C PHE A 127 -11.76 -14.26 -10.75
N VAL A 128 -12.28 -13.06 -10.50
CA VAL A 128 -13.72 -12.83 -10.35
C VAL A 128 -14.27 -12.06 -11.54
N GLU A 129 -13.64 -10.94 -11.91
CA GLU A 129 -14.15 -10.11 -13.00
C GLU A 129 -13.64 -10.52 -14.39
N HIS A 130 -12.54 -11.27 -14.46
CA HIS A 130 -11.87 -11.65 -15.71
C HIS A 130 -11.60 -10.47 -16.65
N ARG A 131 -11.22 -9.32 -16.07
CA ARG A 131 -10.99 -8.05 -16.81
C ARG A 131 -9.53 -7.75 -17.09
N ILE A 132 -8.63 -8.58 -16.60
CA ILE A 132 -7.18 -8.46 -16.83
C ILE A 132 -6.65 -9.78 -17.35
N THR A 133 -5.66 -9.71 -18.25
CA THR A 133 -5.01 -10.90 -18.79
C THR A 133 -4.13 -11.57 -17.73
N GLU A 134 -3.79 -12.83 -17.95
CA GLU A 134 -2.90 -13.56 -17.05
C GLU A 134 -1.52 -12.88 -16.97
N GLU A 135 -0.99 -12.38 -18.09
CA GLU A 135 0.29 -11.67 -18.14
C GLU A 135 0.22 -10.37 -17.34
N GLY A 136 -0.81 -9.56 -17.53
CA GLY A 136 -0.95 -8.29 -16.80
C GLY A 136 -1.15 -8.48 -15.29
N TYR A 137 -1.83 -9.54 -14.88
CA TYR A 137 -1.92 -9.95 -13.48
C TYR A 137 -0.55 -10.40 -12.95
N PHE A 138 0.13 -11.28 -13.68
CA PHE A 138 1.41 -11.84 -13.27
C PHE A 138 2.47 -10.76 -13.11
N ASP A 139 2.65 -9.89 -14.11
CA ASP A 139 3.66 -8.83 -14.11
C ASP A 139 3.47 -7.89 -12.92
N TYR A 140 2.23 -7.46 -12.68
CA TYR A 140 1.90 -6.57 -11.56
C TYR A 140 2.24 -7.22 -10.22
N VAL A 141 1.77 -8.44 -10.00
CA VAL A 141 1.96 -9.14 -8.73
C VAL A 141 3.43 -9.49 -8.52
N ALA A 142 4.12 -9.98 -9.55
CA ALA A 142 5.55 -10.27 -9.51
C ALA A 142 6.35 -9.02 -9.12
N GLN A 143 6.06 -7.87 -9.74
CA GLN A 143 6.69 -6.59 -9.41
C GLN A 143 6.39 -6.17 -7.97
N ALA A 144 5.14 -6.27 -7.52
CA ALA A 144 4.75 -5.90 -6.17
C ALA A 144 5.42 -6.77 -5.10
N LEU A 145 5.67 -8.05 -5.39
CA LEU A 145 6.21 -9.04 -4.44
C LEU A 145 7.74 -9.11 -4.38
N GLN A 146 8.48 -8.56 -5.34
CA GLN A 146 9.92 -8.80 -5.55
C GLN A 146 10.81 -8.83 -4.29
N SER A 147 10.63 -7.89 -3.35
CA SER A 147 11.55 -7.73 -2.20
C SER A 147 10.85 -7.58 -0.85
N ASP A 148 9.54 -7.77 -0.77
CA ASP A 148 8.77 -7.56 0.47
C ASP A 148 8.21 -8.88 1.00
N LEU A 149 8.97 -9.55 1.87
CA LEU A 149 8.57 -10.82 2.51
C LEU A 149 7.24 -10.71 3.28
N GLY A 150 6.95 -9.53 3.86
CA GLY A 150 5.69 -9.29 4.55
C GLY A 150 4.51 -9.35 3.57
N LEU A 151 4.66 -8.68 2.43
CA LEU A 151 3.66 -8.63 1.38
C LEU A 151 3.50 -9.99 0.67
N GLN A 152 4.60 -10.72 0.45
CA GLN A 152 4.58 -12.10 -0.07
C GLN A 152 3.75 -13.01 0.83
N LYS A 153 4.06 -13.04 2.14
CA LYS A 153 3.29 -13.82 3.13
C LYS A 153 1.83 -13.40 3.16
N TYR A 154 1.55 -12.10 3.15
CA TYR A 154 0.18 -11.59 3.15
C TYR A 154 -0.60 -12.12 1.94
N PHE A 155 -0.04 -11.94 0.73
CA PHE A 155 -0.74 -12.26 -0.50
C PHE A 155 -0.99 -13.76 -0.66
N ILE A 156 0.00 -14.59 -0.36
CA ILE A 156 -0.16 -16.05 -0.39
C ILE A 156 -1.26 -16.49 0.58
N ASN A 157 -1.28 -15.95 1.81
CA ASN A 157 -2.35 -16.25 2.77
C ASN A 157 -3.73 -15.75 2.29
N TYR A 158 -3.78 -14.61 1.62
CA TYR A 158 -5.00 -14.09 1.02
C TYR A 158 -5.54 -15.03 -0.07
N LEU A 159 -4.70 -15.49 -1.00
CA LEU A 159 -5.10 -16.45 -2.03
C LEU A 159 -5.60 -17.76 -1.42
N CYS A 160 -4.90 -18.28 -0.39
CA CYS A 160 -5.32 -19.47 0.34
C CYS A 160 -6.71 -19.31 0.99
N SER A 161 -6.95 -18.16 1.61
CA SER A 161 -8.23 -17.86 2.29
C SER A 161 -9.40 -17.77 1.32
N ASN A 162 -9.14 -17.42 0.05
CA ASN A 162 -10.14 -17.39 -1.03
C ASN A 162 -10.22 -18.72 -1.81
N GLY A 163 -9.42 -19.73 -1.44
CA GLY A 163 -9.42 -21.04 -2.10
C GLY A 163 -8.68 -21.11 -3.44
N TRP A 164 -7.94 -20.06 -3.82
CA TRP A 164 -7.14 -20.02 -5.05
C TRP A 164 -5.78 -20.71 -4.87
N LEU A 165 -5.81 -22.01 -4.55
CA LEU A 165 -4.65 -22.76 -4.08
C LEU A 165 -3.56 -22.94 -5.16
N SER A 166 -3.96 -23.19 -6.41
CA SER A 166 -3.00 -23.37 -7.52
C SER A 166 -2.15 -22.10 -7.72
N ASP A 167 -2.78 -20.93 -7.65
CA ASP A 167 -2.05 -19.66 -7.75
C ASP A 167 -1.22 -19.36 -6.50
N ALA A 168 -1.73 -19.71 -5.32
CA ALA A 168 -0.96 -19.59 -4.09
C ALA A 168 0.33 -20.44 -4.15
N ILE A 169 0.29 -21.63 -4.74
CA ILE A 169 1.48 -22.48 -4.98
C ILE A 169 2.44 -21.80 -5.96
N ARG A 170 1.94 -21.25 -7.07
CA ARG A 170 2.74 -20.50 -8.04
C ARG A 170 3.52 -19.38 -7.38
N TRP A 171 2.89 -18.58 -6.52
CA TRP A 171 3.58 -17.51 -5.78
C TRP A 171 4.51 -18.01 -4.67
N VAL A 172 4.20 -19.14 -4.01
CA VAL A 172 5.14 -19.80 -3.10
C VAL A 172 6.43 -20.20 -3.82
N VAL A 173 6.31 -20.74 -5.04
CA VAL A 173 7.46 -21.12 -5.86
C VAL A 173 8.21 -19.89 -6.37
N PHE A 174 7.49 -18.87 -6.86
CA PHE A 174 8.09 -17.62 -7.34
C PHE A 174 8.89 -16.88 -6.25
N CYS A 175 8.37 -16.84 -5.02
CA CYS A 175 9.01 -16.16 -3.90
C CYS A 175 10.05 -17.02 -3.15
N ASP A 176 10.34 -18.23 -3.61
CA ASP A 176 11.22 -19.20 -2.93
C ASP A 176 10.80 -19.48 -1.47
N MET A 177 9.48 -19.60 -1.27
CA MET A 177 8.85 -19.71 0.05
C MET A 177 8.38 -21.12 0.40
N ILE A 178 8.83 -22.15 -0.32
CA ILE A 178 8.34 -23.54 -0.16
C ILE A 178 8.46 -24.01 1.30
N ASN A 179 9.60 -23.75 1.95
CA ASN A 179 9.85 -24.12 3.35
C ASN A 179 9.04 -23.29 4.36
N CYS A 180 8.55 -22.13 3.95
CA CYS A 180 7.78 -21.20 4.78
C CYS A 180 6.30 -21.12 4.36
N ALA A 181 5.83 -22.06 3.53
CA ALA A 181 4.49 -22.01 2.97
C ALA A 181 3.42 -22.20 4.06
N PRO A 182 2.27 -21.51 3.94
CA PRO A 182 1.15 -21.70 4.85
C PRO A 182 0.76 -23.17 5.02
N ARG A 183 0.39 -23.57 6.24
CA ARG A 183 0.03 -24.97 6.57
C ARG A 183 -1.06 -25.55 5.66
N ILE A 184 -1.99 -24.69 5.22
CA ILE A 184 -3.07 -25.06 4.30
C ILE A 184 -2.56 -25.51 2.92
N LEU A 185 -1.39 -25.05 2.48
CA LEU A 185 -0.79 -25.46 1.21
C LEU A 185 0.05 -26.73 1.32
N GLN A 186 0.46 -27.14 2.52
CA GLN A 186 1.33 -28.32 2.70
C GLN A 186 0.80 -29.60 2.03
N PRO A 187 -0.50 -29.92 2.07
CA PRO A 187 -1.04 -31.08 1.36
C PRO A 187 -1.00 -30.96 -0.17
N TYR A 188 -0.93 -29.74 -0.70
CA TYR A 188 -1.00 -29.43 -2.13
C TYR A 188 0.38 -29.16 -2.74
N LEU A 189 1.42 -28.96 -1.92
CA LEU A 189 2.81 -28.82 -2.34
C LEU A 189 3.44 -30.19 -2.64
N CYS A 190 2.82 -30.96 -3.53
CA CYS A 190 3.41 -32.17 -4.06
C CYS A 190 4.45 -31.83 -5.13
N THR A 191 5.39 -32.75 -5.39
CA THR A 191 6.45 -32.57 -6.41
C THR A 191 5.89 -32.16 -7.76
N ASN A 192 4.74 -32.73 -8.17
CA ASN A 192 4.11 -32.41 -9.45
C ASN A 192 3.57 -30.97 -9.49
N ALA A 193 2.88 -30.51 -8.44
CA ALA A 193 2.35 -29.14 -8.39
C ALA A 193 3.47 -28.08 -8.38
N VAL A 194 4.60 -28.40 -7.75
CA VAL A 194 5.79 -27.53 -7.78
C VAL A 194 6.40 -27.49 -9.19
N LEU A 195 6.52 -28.64 -9.86
CA LEU A 195 7.05 -28.72 -11.22
C LEU A 195 6.15 -28.00 -12.23
N GLU A 196 4.83 -28.13 -12.10
CA GLU A 196 3.85 -27.40 -12.92
C GLU A 196 3.99 -25.90 -12.72
N ALA A 197 4.04 -25.42 -11.48
CA ALA A 197 4.28 -24.02 -11.18
C ALA A 197 5.63 -23.51 -11.75
N GLN A 198 6.69 -24.31 -11.65
CA GLN A 198 8.00 -23.96 -12.23
C GLN A 198 7.93 -23.86 -13.77
N ALA A 199 7.23 -24.78 -14.43
CA ALA A 199 7.02 -24.73 -15.87
C ALA A 199 6.23 -23.49 -16.28
N ASP A 200 5.18 -23.14 -15.54
CA ASP A 200 4.35 -21.96 -15.78
C ASP A 200 5.17 -20.67 -15.65
N LEU A 201 5.97 -20.55 -14.59
CA LEU A 201 6.87 -19.41 -14.39
C LEU A 201 7.94 -19.31 -15.49
N ALA A 202 8.44 -20.46 -15.98
CA ALA A 202 9.37 -20.49 -17.10
C ALA A 202 8.70 -20.02 -18.41
N ARG A 203 7.43 -20.36 -18.64
CA ARG A 203 6.66 -19.86 -19.79
C ARG A 203 6.55 -18.34 -19.77
N HIS A 204 6.22 -17.74 -18.62
CA HIS A 204 6.15 -16.28 -18.51
C HIS A 204 7.51 -15.59 -18.75
N LYS A 205 8.60 -16.12 -18.18
CA LYS A 205 9.96 -15.59 -18.44
C LYS A 205 10.38 -15.71 -19.91
N LEU A 206 10.01 -16.80 -20.59
CA LEU A 206 10.31 -16.99 -22.01
C LEU A 206 9.48 -16.05 -22.89
N LEU A 207 8.24 -15.77 -22.52
CA LEU A 207 7.40 -14.77 -23.21
C LEU A 207 7.97 -13.36 -23.06
N GLU A 208 8.44 -12.96 -21.87
CA GLU A 208 9.13 -11.68 -21.67
C GLU A 208 10.39 -11.57 -22.55
N LEU A 209 11.21 -12.62 -22.58
CA LEU A 209 12.43 -12.65 -23.41
C LEU A 209 12.12 -12.62 -24.91
N ALA A 210 11.07 -13.33 -25.35
CA ALA A 210 10.62 -13.32 -26.75
C ALA A 210 10.08 -11.95 -27.15
N PHE A 211 9.32 -11.29 -26.27
CA PHE A 211 8.80 -9.94 -26.48
C PHE A 211 9.93 -8.91 -26.57
N ILE A 212 10.93 -8.98 -25.69
CA ILE A 212 12.14 -8.16 -25.75
C ILE A 212 12.90 -8.40 -27.06
N ASN A 213 13.05 -9.65 -27.48
CA ASN A 213 13.74 -10.00 -28.73
C ASN A 213 12.99 -9.44 -29.95
N ILE A 214 11.65 -9.58 -29.99
CA ILE A 214 10.81 -9.01 -31.04
C ILE A 214 10.95 -7.48 -31.06
N HIS A 215 10.85 -6.81 -29.91
CA HIS A 215 11.05 -5.36 -29.84
C HIS A 215 12.46 -4.93 -30.28
N GLN A 216 13.51 -5.69 -29.94
CA GLN A 216 14.87 -5.42 -30.42
C GLN A 216 15.02 -5.66 -31.92
N ILE A 217 14.35 -6.68 -32.48
CA ILE A 217 14.30 -6.97 -33.92
C ILE A 217 13.57 -5.84 -34.66
N PHE A 218 12.43 -5.36 -34.15
CA PHE A 218 11.71 -4.22 -34.71
C PHE A 218 12.52 -2.93 -34.60
N ARG A 219 13.23 -2.68 -33.49
CA ARG A 219 14.16 -1.54 -33.38
C ARG A 219 15.29 -1.60 -34.42
N ARG A 220 15.81 -2.79 -34.73
CA ARG A 220 16.86 -2.99 -35.75
C ARG A 220 16.36 -2.93 -37.19
N ARG A 221 15.04 -2.98 -37.43
CA ARG A 221 14.42 -2.89 -38.76
C ARG A 221 13.76 -1.54 -39.06
N THR A 222 13.98 -0.52 -38.23
CA THR A 222 13.56 0.85 -38.56
C THR A 222 14.53 1.42 -39.58
N ILE A 223 14.32 1.08 -40.85
CA ILE A 223 14.89 1.83 -41.98
C ILE A 223 14.20 3.19 -41.96
N ILE A 224 15.00 4.25 -41.79
CA ILE A 224 14.55 5.62 -41.95
C ILE A 224 14.10 5.78 -43.40
N VAL A 225 12.78 5.84 -43.61
CA VAL A 225 12.20 6.46 -44.79
C VAL A 225 11.42 7.66 -44.26
N SER A 226 12.08 8.82 -44.36
CA SER A 226 11.54 10.18 -44.40
C SER A 226 10.31 10.51 -43.52
N ASP A 227 10.56 11.31 -42.48
CA ASP A 227 9.63 12.25 -41.84
C ASP A 227 8.28 11.76 -41.31
N VAL A 228 8.23 10.56 -40.71
CA VAL A 228 7.11 10.18 -39.81
C VAL A 228 7.63 9.47 -38.57
N ILE A 229 7.41 10.05 -37.39
CA ILE A 229 7.70 9.41 -36.10
C ILE A 229 6.51 8.51 -35.74
N TYR A 230 6.77 7.21 -35.62
CA TYR A 230 5.82 6.19 -35.16
C TYR A 230 5.87 6.05 -33.63
N ILE A 231 4.75 6.24 -32.93
CA ILE A 231 4.60 5.91 -31.51
C ILE A 231 3.45 4.90 -31.36
N PRO A 232 3.70 3.68 -30.87
CA PRO A 232 2.67 2.65 -30.74
C PRO A 232 1.90 2.80 -29.42
N ILE A 233 0.57 2.99 -29.50
CA ILE A 233 -0.35 2.84 -28.37
C ILE A 233 -1.61 2.10 -28.89
N ASN A 234 -1.85 0.89 -28.38
CA ASN A 234 -3.08 0.08 -28.46
C ASN A 234 -3.91 0.12 -29.77
N ASP A 235 -3.45 -0.59 -30.80
CA ASP A 235 -4.21 -1.08 -31.96
C ASP A 235 -5.02 -0.06 -32.81
N TRP A 236 -4.77 1.24 -32.67
CA TRP A 236 -5.28 2.26 -33.61
C TRP A 236 -4.20 3.30 -33.95
N TYR A 237 -3.94 3.51 -35.23
CA TYR A 237 -2.99 4.51 -35.72
C TYR A 237 -3.64 5.91 -35.75
N ILE A 238 -3.09 6.86 -34.99
CA ILE A 238 -3.46 8.29 -35.09
C ILE A 238 -2.45 8.98 -36.01
N PHE A 239 -2.95 9.62 -37.07
CA PHE A 239 -2.16 10.44 -37.98
C PHE A 239 -2.08 11.88 -37.45
N ILE A 240 -0.87 12.39 -37.20
CA ILE A 240 -0.63 13.83 -37.00
C ILE A 240 0.26 14.31 -38.13
N ILE A 241 -0.32 15.08 -39.06
CA ILE A 241 0.40 15.78 -40.12
C ILE A 241 0.70 17.18 -39.56
N TYR A 242 1.98 17.51 -39.35
CA TYR A 242 2.40 18.90 -39.18
C TYR A 242 2.63 19.49 -40.58
N GLN A 243 1.92 20.58 -40.85
CA GLN A 243 2.09 21.39 -42.06
C GLN A 243 3.26 22.36 -41.89
#